data_AF-A0A9W6P4D0-F1
#
_entry.id   AF-A0A9W6P4D0-F1
#
_cell.length_a   1.000
_cell.length_b   1.000
_cell.length_c   1.000
_cell.angle_alpha   90.00
_cell.angle_beta   90.00
_cell.angle_gamma   90.00
#
_symmetry.space_group_name_H-M   'P 1'
#
loop_
_entity.id
_entity.type
_entity.pdbx_description
1 polymer ?
#
loop_
_entity_poly.entity_id
_entity_poly.type
_entity_poly.pdbx_seq_one_letter_code
_entity_poly.pdbx_strand_id
1 'polypeptide(L)'
;MPTDEVFSVFPPDVGATDACDAGYRPTVDLVRTLTAGSRPVLVRCRPGPDAPEDLAQTLALVSVYAWLGVRFFATGHPLEVRQALDLVASVQGARPPAAARRGLA
;
A
#
# COMPACT_ATOMS: atom_id res chain seq x y z
N MET A 1 -18.27 -14.20 2.23
CA MET A 1 -18.23 -12.81 2.74
C MET A 1 -17.21 -12.10 1.88
N PRO A 2 -17.57 -11.09 1.07
CA PRO A 2 -16.55 -10.38 0.31
C PRO A 2 -15.65 -9.71 1.35
N THR A 3 -14.37 -10.11 1.39
CA THR A 3 -13.38 -9.41 2.19
C THR A 3 -13.30 -8.01 1.64
N ASP A 4 -13.76 -7.03 2.42
CA ASP A 4 -13.58 -5.61 2.16
C ASP A 4 -12.08 -5.32 2.34
N GLU A 5 -11.28 -5.78 1.37
CA GLU A 5 -9.83 -5.70 1.41
C GLU A 5 -9.48 -4.23 1.23
N VAL A 6 -9.18 -3.56 2.34
CA VAL A 6 -8.85 -2.13 2.40
C VAL A 6 -7.71 -1.77 1.46
N PHE A 7 -6.86 -2.75 1.12
CA PHE A 7 -5.77 -2.59 0.17
C PHE A 7 -5.82 -3.68 -0.89
N SER A 8 -5.34 -3.38 -2.10
CA SER A 8 -5.16 -4.41 -3.14
C SER A 8 -3.73 -4.35 -3.68
N VAL A 9 -3.14 -5.53 -3.85
CA VAL A 9 -1.75 -5.69 -4.30
C VAL A 9 -1.73 -6.38 -5.66
N PHE A 10 -1.05 -5.75 -6.61
CA PHE A 10 -0.94 -6.14 -8.01
C PHE A 10 0.52 -6.50 -8.37
N PRO A 11 0.73 -7.31 -9.42
CA PRO A 11 2.04 -7.44 -10.05
C PRO A 11 2.57 -6.09 -10.57
N PRO A 12 3.89 -5.90 -10.71
CA PRO A 12 4.53 -4.58 -10.89
C PRO A 12 4.11 -3.81 -12.16
N ASP A 13 3.65 -4.53 -13.19
CA ASP A 13 3.28 -3.96 -14.50
C ASP A 13 1.77 -3.95 -14.74
N VAL A 14 0.99 -4.46 -13.80
CA VAL A 14 -0.47 -4.49 -13.89
C VAL A 14 -1.07 -3.23 -13.28
N GLY A 15 -1.86 -2.51 -14.06
CA GLY A 15 -2.64 -1.37 -13.60
C GLY A 15 -4.00 -1.76 -13.01
N ALA A 16 -4.66 -0.83 -12.34
CA ALA A 16 -6.05 -0.93 -11.93
C ALA A 16 -6.89 0.06 -12.76
N THR A 17 -7.85 -0.44 -13.54
CA THR A 17 -8.63 0.35 -14.51
C THR A 17 -9.36 1.53 -13.85
N ASP A 18 -9.92 1.33 -12.66
CA ASP A 18 -10.69 2.34 -11.95
C ASP A 18 -9.84 3.27 -11.05
N ALA A 19 -8.51 3.12 -11.09
CA ALA A 19 -7.59 3.87 -10.25
C ALA A 19 -6.88 5.02 -10.98
N CYS A 20 -6.50 6.05 -10.22
CA CYS A 20 -5.51 7.01 -10.67
C CYS A 20 -4.11 6.41 -10.46
N ASP A 21 -3.41 6.09 -11.54
CA ASP A 21 -2.03 5.60 -11.48
C ASP A 21 -1.09 6.79 -11.22
N ALA A 22 -0.47 6.80 -10.04
CA ALA A 22 0.47 7.82 -9.61
C ALA A 22 1.91 7.57 -10.13
N GLY A 23 2.14 6.45 -10.82
CA GLY A 23 3.44 6.08 -11.36
C GLY A 23 4.41 5.50 -10.31
N TYR A 24 5.71 5.58 -10.62
CA TYR A 24 6.80 5.02 -9.83
C TYR A 24 7.18 5.93 -8.67
N ARG A 25 7.11 5.41 -7.44
CA ARG A 25 7.54 6.07 -6.19
C ARG A 25 7.27 7.60 -6.18
N PRO A 26 6.00 8.03 -6.33
CA PRO A 26 5.63 9.45 -6.45
C PRO A 26 6.01 10.26 -5.21
N THR A 27 6.08 11.58 -5.34
CA THR A 27 6.29 12.44 -4.16
C THR A 27 5.09 12.36 -3.21
N VAL A 28 5.33 12.59 -1.91
CA VAL A 28 4.26 12.61 -0.90
C VAL A 28 3.19 13.65 -1.22
N ASP A 29 3.58 14.82 -1.72
CA ASP A 29 2.64 15.89 -2.08
C ASP A 29 1.74 15.49 -3.27
N LEU A 30 2.30 14.79 -4.25
CA LEU A 30 1.50 14.23 -5.34
C LEU A 30 0.52 13.19 -4.82
N VAL A 31 0.97 12.26 -3.97
CA VAL A 31 0.09 11.26 -3.34
C VAL A 31 -1.06 11.93 -2.60
N ARG A 32 -0.76 12.92 -1.74
CA ARG A 32 -1.79 13.67 -0.98
C ARG A 32 -2.81 14.32 -1.90
N THR A 33 -2.34 14.95 -2.97
CA THR A 33 -3.20 15.60 -3.98
C THR A 33 -4.13 14.58 -4.63
N LEU A 34 -3.62 13.42 -5.06
CA LEU A 34 -4.41 12.38 -5.71
C LEU A 34 -5.39 11.71 -4.75
N THR A 35 -4.99 11.45 -3.51
CA THR A 35 -5.86 10.83 -2.48
C THR A 35 -6.98 11.75 -1.99
N ALA A 36 -6.88 13.06 -2.22
CA ALA A 36 -7.98 14.00 -1.97
C ALA A 36 -9.08 13.93 -3.04
N GLY A 37 -8.80 13.29 -4.18
CA GLY A 37 -9.78 13.02 -5.23
C GLY A 37 -10.76 11.90 -4.86
N SER A 38 -11.69 11.61 -5.78
CA SER A 38 -12.72 10.59 -5.59
C SER A 38 -12.31 9.18 -6.06
N ARG A 39 -11.18 9.05 -6.78
CA ARG A 39 -10.71 7.78 -7.33
C ARG A 39 -9.62 7.18 -6.43
N PRO A 40 -9.59 5.85 -6.26
CA PRO A 40 -8.50 5.20 -5.55
C PRO A 40 -7.17 5.42 -6.29
N VAL A 41 -6.08 5.53 -5.53
CA VAL A 41 -4.73 5.74 -6.08
C VAL A 41 -3.98 4.42 -6.15
N LEU A 42 -3.34 4.18 -7.30
CA LEU A 42 -2.36 3.11 -7.52
C LEU A 42 -0.95 3.68 -7.46
N VAL A 43 -0.07 3.02 -6.71
CA VAL A 43 1.36 3.34 -6.67
C VAL A 43 2.20 2.13 -7.15
N ARG A 44 3.20 2.40 -8.00
CA ARG A 44 4.20 1.41 -8.39
C ARG A 44 5.41 1.52 -7.46
N CYS A 45 5.69 0.42 -6.75
CA CYS A 45 6.65 0.39 -5.65
C CYS A 45 8.10 0.28 -6.11
N ARG A 46 8.33 -0.15 -7.35
CA ARG A 46 9.67 -0.13 -7.98
C ARG A 46 10.12 1.29 -8.32
N PRO A 47 11.42 1.62 -8.26
CA PRO A 47 11.91 2.96 -8.57
C PRO A 47 11.70 3.38 -10.03
N GLY A 48 11.61 2.42 -10.95
CA GLY A 48 11.42 2.65 -12.38
C GLY A 48 11.37 1.35 -13.18
N PRO A 49 11.17 1.42 -14.51
CA PRO A 49 10.95 0.28 -15.42
C PRO A 49 12.03 -0.81 -15.36
N ASP A 50 13.29 -0.40 -15.19
CA ASP A 50 14.45 -1.29 -15.28
C ASP A 50 15.27 -1.31 -13.97
N ALA A 51 14.76 -0.67 -12.91
CA ALA A 51 15.45 -0.58 -11.64
C ALA A 51 15.03 -1.72 -10.70
N PRO A 52 15.98 -2.38 -10.00
CA PRO A 52 15.65 -3.42 -9.05
C PRO A 52 14.84 -2.85 -7.88
N GLU A 53 13.93 -3.67 -7.37
CA GLU A 53 13.12 -3.36 -6.19
C GLU A 53 13.83 -3.89 -4.95
N ASP A 54 14.16 -3.00 -4.01
CA ASP A 54 14.66 -3.39 -2.69
C ASP A 54 13.49 -3.60 -1.74
N LEU A 55 13.45 -4.78 -1.11
CA LEU A 55 12.35 -5.18 -0.24
C LEU A 55 12.16 -4.21 0.93
N ALA A 56 13.23 -3.82 1.62
CA ALA A 56 13.12 -2.96 2.80
C ALA A 56 12.60 -1.56 2.43
N GLN A 57 13.09 -0.99 1.33
CA GLN A 57 12.60 0.27 0.79
C GLN A 57 11.13 0.18 0.37
N THR A 58 10.74 -0.92 -0.28
CA THR A 58 9.35 -1.14 -0.68
C THR A 58 8.44 -1.21 0.53
N LEU A 59 8.79 -1.98 1.56
CA LEU A 59 7.99 -2.10 2.78
C LEU A 59 7.83 -0.74 3.49
N ALA A 60 8.91 0.05 3.59
CA ALA A 60 8.83 1.39 4.17
C ALA A 60 7.90 2.31 3.36
N LEU A 61 8.02 2.30 2.04
CA LEU A 61 7.21 3.10 1.13
C LEU A 61 5.73 2.75 1.20
N VAL A 62 5.37 1.46 1.12
CA VAL A 62 3.96 1.03 1.15
C VAL A 62 3.33 1.34 2.50
N SER A 63 4.05 1.18 3.61
CA SER A 63 3.53 1.50 4.94
C SER A 63 3.17 2.99 5.07
N VAL A 64 4.04 3.88 4.56
CA VAL A 64 3.78 5.33 4.57
C VAL A 64 2.60 5.68 3.66
N TYR A 65 2.58 5.19 2.42
CA TYR A 65 1.51 5.52 1.47
C TYR A 65 0.15 4.95 1.84
N ALA A 66 0.11 3.76 2.45
CA ALA A 66 -1.12 3.20 3.01
C ALA A 66 -1.70 4.12 4.10
N TRP A 67 -0.82 4.74 4.91
CA TRP A 67 -1.22 5.75 5.89
C TRP A 67 -1.75 7.04 5.26
N LEU A 68 -1.23 7.41 4.09
CA LEU A 68 -1.68 8.59 3.35
C LEU A 68 -2.99 8.37 2.57
N GLY A 69 -3.53 7.15 2.55
CA GLY A 69 -4.80 6.86 1.89
C GLY A 69 -4.68 6.15 0.55
N VAL A 70 -3.48 5.75 0.13
CA VAL A 70 -3.32 4.89 -1.06
C VAL A 70 -3.98 3.54 -0.79
N ARG A 71 -4.63 2.99 -1.82
CA ARG A 71 -5.37 1.72 -1.73
C ARG A 71 -4.76 0.63 -2.59
N PHE A 72 -4.10 0.97 -3.69
CA PHE A 72 -3.58 0.00 -4.64
C PHE A 72 -2.06 0.09 -4.77
N PHE A 73 -1.38 -1.06 -4.74
CA PHE A 73 0.08 -1.16 -4.80
C PHE A 73 0.52 -2.18 -5.85
N ALA A 74 1.41 -1.78 -6.76
CA ALA A 74 2.04 -2.68 -7.72
C ALA A 74 3.50 -2.93 -7.32
N THR A 75 3.89 -4.18 -7.11
CA THR A 75 5.20 -4.58 -6.54
C THR A 75 5.62 -5.98 -6.99
N GLY A 76 6.92 -6.24 -7.03
CA GLY A 76 7.51 -7.57 -7.15
C GLY A 76 7.48 -8.40 -5.86
N HIS A 77 7.08 -7.83 -4.72
CA HIS A 77 7.05 -8.47 -3.39
C HIS A 77 5.63 -8.54 -2.80
N PRO A 78 4.67 -9.23 -3.46
CA PRO A 78 3.27 -9.12 -3.09
C PRO A 78 2.93 -9.72 -1.72
N LEU A 79 3.63 -10.77 -1.29
CA LEU A 79 3.34 -11.44 -0.02
C LEU A 79 3.78 -10.58 1.17
N GLU A 80 4.99 -10.06 1.12
CA GLU A 80 5.60 -9.22 2.15
C GLU A 80 4.84 -7.89 2.28
N VAL A 81 4.46 -7.29 1.15
CA VAL A 81 3.63 -6.07 1.15
C VAL A 81 2.26 -6.31 1.78
N ARG A 82 1.59 -7.43 1.49
CA ARG A 82 0.31 -7.77 2.16
C ARG A 82 0.47 -7.87 3.68
N GLN A 83 1.55 -8.45 4.17
CA GLN A 83 1.82 -8.53 5.61
C GLN A 83 2.02 -7.14 6.25
N ALA A 84 2.76 -6.25 5.58
CA ALA A 84 2.94 -4.88 6.04
C ALA A 84 1.63 -4.07 6.03
N LEU A 85 0.78 -4.27 5.02
CA LEU A 85 -0.53 -3.64 4.92
C LEU A 85 -1.51 -4.14 5.99
N ASP A 86 -1.49 -5.44 6.28
CA ASP A 86 -2.23 -6.03 7.41
C ASP A 86 -1.83 -5.43 8.75
N LEU A 87 -0.52 -5.19 8.94
CA LEU A 87 0.01 -4.50 10.12
C LEU A 87 -0.51 -3.05 10.17
N VAL A 88 -0.39 -2.29 9.07
CA VAL A 88 -0.89 -0.91 9.00
C VAL A 88 -2.40 -0.84 9.29
N ALA A 89 -3.20 -1.72 8.68
CA ALA A 89 -4.64 -1.80 8.93
C ALA A 89 -4.96 -2.07 10.41
N SER A 90 -4.14 -2.91 11.06
CA SER A 90 -4.29 -3.21 12.49
C SER A 90 -3.94 -2.01 13.37
N VAL A 91 -2.86 -1.29 13.03
CA VAL A 91 -2.44 -0.07 13.76
C VAL A 91 -3.45 1.07 13.58
N GLN A 92 -4.06 1.21 12.40
CA GLN A 92 -5.12 2.19 12.15
C GLN A 92 -6.46 1.82 12.79
N GLY A 93 -6.61 0.59 13.30
CA GLY A 93 -7.88 0.10 13.84
C GLY A 93 -8.92 -0.30 12.79
N ALA A 94 -8.56 -0.32 11.50
CA ALA A 94 -9.43 -0.79 10.41
C ALA A 94 -9.56 -2.33 10.39
N ARG A 95 -8.61 -3.03 11.03
CA ARG A 95 -8.63 -4.48 11.22
C ARG A 95 -8.33 -4.79 12.69
N PRO A 96 -9.13 -5.62 13.38
CA PRO A 96 -8.77 -6.04 14.73
C PRO A 96 -7.50 -6.91 14.69
N PRO A 97 -6.54 -6.74 15.63
CA PRO A 97 -5.41 -7.63 15.73
C PRO A 97 -5.88 -9.04 16.07
N ALA A 98 -5.24 -10.06 15.49
CA ALA A 98 -5.61 -11.47 15.71
C ALA A 98 -5.56 -11.88 17.20
N ALA A 99 -4.76 -11.19 18.01
CA ALA A 99 -4.75 -11.34 19.46
C ALA A 99 -4.47 -10.00 20.13
N ALA A 100 -5.41 -9.51 20.94
CA ALA A 100 -5.19 -8.38 21.83
C ALA A 100 -4.65 -8.89 23.18
N ARG A 101 -3.36 -8.68 23.44
CA ARG A 101 -2.72 -9.01 24.74
C ARG A 101 -2.33 -7.73 25.45
N ARG A 102 -2.60 -7.63 26.75
CA ARG A 102 -2.09 -6.53 27.58
C ARG A 102 -0.59 -6.76 27.79
N GLY A 103 0.24 -5.94 27.15
CA GLY A 103 1.71 -6.02 27.20
C GLY A 103 2.34 -5.25 28.35
N LEU A 104 1.54 -4.71 29.27
CA LEU A 104 2.01 -4.01 30.45
C LEU A 104 1.63 -4.84 31.67
N ALA A 105 2.66 -5.42 32.29
CA ALA A 105 2.64 -5.94 33.64
C ALA A 105 2.92 -4.79 34.62
#